data_AF-A0A3D2TRK3-F1
#
_entry.id   AF-A0A3D2TRK3-F1
#
_cell.length_a   1.000
_cell.length_b   1.000
_cell.length_c   1.000
_cell.angle_alpha   90.00
_cell.angle_beta   90.00
_cell.angle_gamma   90.00
#
_symmetry.space_group_name_H-M   'P 1'
#
loop_
_entity.id
_entity.type
_entity.pdbx_description
1 polymer ?
#
loop_
_entity_poly.entity_id
_entity_poly.type
_entity_poly.pdbx_seq_one_letter_code
_entity_poly.pdbx_strand_id
1 'polypeptide(L)'
;MDYKTSVKDTVKDMLIAYRKKNDLRQQDVAKALGLYDSSTYRSWETGRSSPKPDMLVRIAQMYNISLDTLMGNTARSGDNRFSVANGNKYNEDVYGDRYLSKLQNNEKLIIMKYRQLNSEDKEKVGEFIEKILPKQSN
;
A
#
# COMPACT_ATOMS: atom_id res chain seq x y z
N MET A 1 -30.32 7.09 -0.71
CA MET A 1 -29.05 6.51 -1.19
C MET A 1 -28.70 5.36 -0.27
N ASP A 2 -28.56 4.15 -0.80
CA ASP A 2 -28.21 2.98 0.00
C ASP A 2 -26.76 3.06 0.47
N TYR A 3 -26.53 2.88 1.78
CA TYR A 3 -25.21 2.96 2.42
C TYR A 3 -24.13 2.11 1.73
N LYS A 4 -24.52 0.91 1.27
CA LYS A 4 -23.63 -0.05 0.60
C LYS A 4 -23.13 0.44 -0.77
N THR A 5 -23.95 1.22 -1.48
CA THR A 5 -23.59 1.82 -2.76
C THR A 5 -22.61 2.98 -2.56
N SER A 6 -22.82 3.79 -1.51
CA SER A 6 -21.94 4.91 -1.15
C SER A 6 -20.51 4.47 -0.81
N VAL A 7 -20.33 3.39 -0.02
CA VAL A 7 -19.00 2.92 0.38
C VAL A 7 -18.23 2.31 -0.80
N LYS A 8 -18.92 1.57 -1.67
CA LYS A 8 -18.31 0.96 -2.86
C LYS A 8 -17.72 2.02 -3.80
N ASP A 9 -18.48 3.08 -4.07
CA ASP A 9 -18.00 4.17 -4.92
C ASP A 9 -16.84 4.93 -4.28
N THR A 10 -16.89 5.12 -2.96
CA THR A 10 -15.80 5.76 -2.21
C THR A 10 -14.48 4.97 -2.32
N VAL A 11 -14.51 3.66 -2.12
CA VAL A 11 -13.31 2.81 -2.24
C VAL A 11 -12.76 2.86 -3.67
N LYS A 12 -13.63 2.75 -4.68
CA LYS A 12 -13.23 2.87 -6.09
C LYS A 12 -12.48 4.18 -6.35
N ASP A 13 -13.01 5.30 -5.88
CA ASP A 13 -12.40 6.62 -6.09
C ASP A 13 -11.07 6.74 -5.34
N MET A 14 -10.98 6.19 -4.13
CA MET A 14 -9.72 6.15 -3.37
C MET A 14 -8.64 5.31 -4.04
N LEU A 15 -8.98 4.16 -4.63
CA LEU A 15 -8.03 3.35 -5.40
C LEU A 15 -7.41 4.15 -6.56
N ILE A 16 -8.25 4.87 -7.31
CA ILE A 16 -7.81 5.72 -8.42
C ILE A 16 -6.92 6.86 -7.89
N ALA A 17 -7.35 7.54 -6.83
CA ALA A 17 -6.64 8.68 -6.27
C ALA A 17 -5.24 8.30 -5.79
N TYR A 18 -5.12 7.24 -4.97
CA TYR A 18 -3.83 6.79 -4.45
C TYR A 18 -2.92 6.25 -5.55
N ARG A 19 -3.47 5.52 -6.53
CA ARG A 19 -2.67 5.06 -7.67
C ARG A 19 -2.07 6.23 -8.46
N LYS A 20 -2.90 7.23 -8.81
CA LYS A 20 -2.45 8.41 -9.56
C LYS A 20 -1.46 9.24 -8.76
N LYS A 21 -1.69 9.43 -7.46
CA LYS A 21 -0.81 10.19 -6.56
C LYS A 21 0.61 9.60 -6.46
N ASN A 22 0.76 8.30 -6.71
CA ASN A 22 2.02 7.58 -6.67
C ASN A 22 2.63 7.32 -8.07
N ASP A 23 2.03 7.90 -9.13
CA ASP A 23 2.44 7.72 -10.53
C ASP A 23 2.54 6.24 -10.94
N LEU A 24 1.49 5.48 -10.64
CA LEU A 24 1.39 4.05 -10.92
C LEU A 24 0.38 3.78 -12.05
N ARG A 25 0.70 2.82 -12.92
CA ARG A 25 -0.25 2.25 -13.87
C ARG A 25 -1.07 1.15 -13.17
N GLN A 26 -2.23 0.82 -13.72
CA GLN A 26 -3.08 -0.25 -13.17
C GLN A 26 -2.34 -1.60 -13.09
N GLN A 27 -1.51 -1.89 -14.10
CA GLN A 27 -0.64 -3.07 -14.11
C GLN A 27 0.41 -3.08 -12.99
N ASP A 28 0.89 -1.92 -12.54
CA ASP A 28 1.94 -1.85 -11.51
C ASP A 28 1.35 -2.20 -10.16
N VAL A 29 0.15 -1.69 -9.87
CA VAL A 29 -0.60 -2.04 -8.65
C VAL A 29 -1.00 -3.52 -8.66
N ALA A 30 -1.48 -4.04 -9.79
CA ALA A 30 -1.82 -5.46 -9.93
C ALA A 30 -0.60 -6.36 -9.65
N LYS A 31 0.56 -6.05 -10.24
CA LYS A 31 1.82 -6.76 -10.00
C LYS A 31 2.27 -6.69 -8.54
N ALA A 32 2.12 -5.53 -7.90
CA ALA A 32 2.48 -5.36 -6.50
C ALA A 32 1.58 -6.17 -5.56
N LEU A 33 0.29 -6.30 -5.88
CA LEU A 33 -0.68 -7.11 -5.14
C LEU A 33 -0.60 -8.62 -5.45
N GLY A 34 0.28 -9.02 -6.37
CA GLY A 34 0.40 -10.43 -6.78
C GLY A 34 -0.79 -10.92 -7.62
N LEU A 35 -1.52 -10.02 -8.28
CA LEU A 35 -2.59 -10.40 -9.20
C LEU A 35 -1.99 -10.88 -10.52
N TYR A 36 -2.53 -11.99 -11.05
CA TYR A 36 -2.10 -12.56 -12.32
C TYR A 36 -2.38 -11.62 -13.50
N ASP A 37 -3.49 -10.87 -13.46
CA ASP A 37 -3.89 -9.91 -14.50
C ASP A 37 -4.36 -8.57 -13.89
N SER A 38 -3.97 -7.48 -14.56
CA SER A 38 -4.45 -6.11 -14.36
C SER A 38 -5.96 -5.91 -14.53
N SER A 39 -6.66 -6.79 -15.26
CA SER A 39 -8.10 -6.73 -15.51
C SER A 39 -8.91 -6.78 -14.21
N THR A 40 -8.44 -7.54 -13.22
CA THR A 40 -9.05 -7.61 -11.89
C THR A 40 -9.00 -6.25 -11.20
N TYR A 41 -7.82 -5.63 -11.17
CA TYR A 41 -7.64 -4.31 -10.55
C TYR A 41 -8.41 -3.21 -11.32
N ARG A 42 -8.43 -3.28 -12.65
CA ARG A 42 -9.24 -2.38 -13.49
C ARG A 42 -10.74 -2.51 -13.20
N SER A 43 -11.22 -3.72 -12.92
CA SER A 43 -12.63 -3.95 -12.55
C SER A 43 -12.99 -3.26 -11.23
N TRP A 44 -12.04 -3.14 -10.30
CA TRP A 44 -12.21 -2.39 -9.05
C TRP A 44 -12.29 -0.88 -9.29
N GLU A 45 -11.38 -0.32 -10.09
CA GLU A 45 -11.39 1.12 -10.41
C GLU A 45 -12.58 1.54 -11.28
N THR A 46 -13.20 0.61 -12.01
CA THR A 46 -14.41 0.89 -12.81
C THR A 46 -15.71 0.63 -12.03
N GLY A 47 -15.61 0.12 -10.80
CA GLY A 47 -16.77 -0.24 -9.98
C GLY A 47 -17.53 -1.47 -10.46
N ARG A 48 -17.03 -2.19 -11.49
CA ARG A 48 -17.63 -3.44 -11.99
C ARG A 48 -17.58 -4.55 -10.93
N SER A 49 -16.51 -4.59 -10.14
CA SER A 49 -16.39 -5.45 -8.95
C SER A 49 -15.72 -4.69 -7.80
N SER A 50 -15.62 -5.32 -6.63
CA SER A 50 -14.96 -4.74 -5.46
C SER A 50 -13.87 -5.67 -4.92
N PRO A 51 -12.78 -5.13 -4.35
CA PRO A 51 -11.79 -5.95 -3.67
C PRO A 51 -12.42 -6.68 -2.48
N LYS A 52 -11.94 -7.90 -2.21
CA LYS A 52 -12.29 -8.64 -0.99
C LYS A 52 -11.62 -7.99 0.24
N PRO A 53 -12.10 -8.25 1.47
CA PRO A 53 -11.54 -7.65 2.68
C PRO A 53 -10.02 -7.82 2.85
N ASP A 54 -9.49 -9.00 2.53
CA ASP A 54 -8.05 -9.29 2.54
C ASP A 54 -7.26 -8.40 1.58
N MET A 55 -7.81 -8.15 0.38
CA MET A 55 -7.22 -7.26 -0.60
C MET A 55 -7.26 -5.80 -0.16
N LEU A 56 -8.33 -5.36 0.51
CA LEU A 56 -8.40 -4.00 1.05
C LEU A 56 -7.30 -3.75 2.08
N VAL A 57 -7.03 -4.72 2.97
CA VAL A 57 -5.93 -4.64 3.94
C VAL A 57 -4.58 -4.58 3.24
N ARG A 58 -4.34 -5.42 2.22
CA ARG A 58 -3.10 -5.40 1.45
C ARG A 58 -2.87 -4.07 0.73
N ILE A 59 -3.92 -3.50 0.14
CA ILE A 59 -3.87 -2.19 -0.53
C ILE A 59 -3.53 -1.09 0.47
N ALA A 60 -4.18 -1.12 1.64
CA ALA A 60 -3.93 -0.18 2.74
C ALA A 60 -2.46 -0.25 3.23
N GLN A 61 -1.94 -1.46 3.46
CA GLN A 61 -0.54 -1.70 3.82
C GLN A 61 0.45 -1.24 2.74
N MET A 62 0.19 -1.60 1.48
CA MET A 62 1.00 -1.23 0.32
C MET A 62 1.14 0.30 0.18
N TYR A 63 0.04 1.04 0.29
CA TYR A 63 0.06 2.51 0.29
C TYR A 63 0.44 3.13 1.64
N ASN A 64 0.60 2.31 2.69
CA ASN A 64 0.87 2.75 4.06
C ASN A 64 -0.19 3.73 4.60
N ILE A 65 -1.47 3.40 4.46
CA ILE A 65 -2.63 4.18 4.91
C ILE A 65 -3.62 3.32 5.67
N SER A 66 -4.37 3.86 6.64
CA SER A 66 -5.38 3.06 7.34
C SER A 66 -6.49 2.54 6.43
N LEU A 67 -7.13 1.43 6.82
CA LEU A 67 -8.30 0.91 6.12
C LEU A 67 -9.46 1.92 6.12
N ASP A 68 -9.66 2.66 7.21
CA ASP A 68 -10.63 3.76 7.29
C ASP A 68 -10.36 4.85 6.24
N THR A 69 -9.09 5.20 6.03
CA THR A 69 -8.71 6.16 4.98
C THR A 69 -9.09 5.61 3.61
N LEU A 70 -8.78 4.34 3.32
CA LEU A 70 -9.14 3.70 2.05
C LEU A 70 -10.67 3.65 1.82
N MET A 71 -11.46 3.55 2.89
CA MET A 71 -12.93 3.58 2.85
C MET A 71 -13.52 4.99 2.86
N GLY A 72 -12.70 6.04 2.86
CA GLY A 72 -13.11 7.45 2.83
C GLY A 72 -13.67 7.99 4.14
N ASN A 73 -13.41 7.32 5.25
CA ASN A 73 -13.77 7.79 6.60
C ASN A 73 -12.71 8.76 7.15
N THR A 74 -12.43 9.85 6.42
CA THR A 74 -11.36 10.81 6.74
C THR A 74 -11.67 11.68 7.96
N ALA A 75 -12.94 11.84 8.32
CA ALA A 75 -13.40 12.65 9.45
C ALA A 75 -12.99 12.09 10.84
N ARG A 76 -12.57 10.82 10.91
CA ARG A 76 -12.04 10.19 12.14
C ARG A 76 -10.52 10.07 12.15
N SER A 77 -9.83 10.58 11.13
CA SER A 77 -8.38 10.46 10.95
C SER A 77 -7.67 11.79 11.19
N GLY A 78 -8.01 12.47 12.28
CA GLY A 78 -6.99 13.22 13.02
C GLY A 78 -6.21 12.19 13.81
N ASP A 79 -5.11 11.70 13.23
CA ASP A 79 -4.19 10.74 13.84
C ASP A 79 -4.76 9.31 14.08
N ASN A 80 -4.17 8.29 13.43
CA ASN A 80 -3.66 7.09 14.10
C ASN A 80 -3.41 5.91 13.15
N ARG A 81 -2.13 5.54 13.14
CA ARG A 81 -1.62 4.22 13.49
C ARG A 81 -2.40 2.99 12.98
N PHE A 82 -1.84 2.35 11.96
CA PHE A 82 -1.69 0.90 12.07
C PHE A 82 -0.73 0.61 13.23
N SER A 83 -1.28 0.62 14.45
CA SER A 83 -0.59 0.15 15.64
C SER A 83 -0.45 -1.37 15.49
N VAL A 84 0.60 -1.82 14.82
CA VAL A 84 1.11 -3.16 15.06
C VAL A 84 1.50 -3.18 16.54
N ALA A 85 1.03 -4.19 17.26
CA ALA A 85 1.22 -4.39 18.70
C ALA A 85 2.68 -4.58 19.15
N ASN A 86 3.67 -4.14 18.36
CA ASN A 86 5.08 -4.15 18.73
C ASN A 86 5.57 -2.71 18.86
N GLY A 87 5.90 -2.35 20.09
CA GLY A 87 6.22 -0.98 20.53
C GLY A 87 7.53 -0.44 19.98
N ASN A 88 7.55 -0.03 18.71
CA ASN A 88 8.44 1.04 18.27
C ASN A 88 7.65 2.33 18.07
N LYS A 89 7.89 3.28 18.98
CA LYS A 89 7.64 4.71 18.78
C LYS A 89 8.46 5.17 17.56
N TYR A 90 7.89 5.10 16.37
CA TYR A 90 8.43 5.86 15.25
C TYR A 90 7.83 7.26 15.27
N ASN A 91 8.74 8.21 15.41
CA ASN A 91 8.59 9.57 15.89
C ASN A 91 7.60 10.45 15.12
N GLU A 92 7.11 11.41 15.89
CA GLU A 92 6.09 12.42 15.66
C GLU A 92 6.46 13.50 14.61
N ASP A 93 7.55 13.34 13.85
CA ASP A 93 8.07 14.40 12.94
C ASP A 93 8.28 13.98 11.46
N VAL A 94 7.86 12.79 11.01
CA VAL A 94 8.19 12.32 9.65
C VAL A 94 7.07 12.59 8.63
N TYR A 95 6.84 13.86 8.31
CA TYR A 95 6.16 14.30 7.07
C TYR A 95 7.13 14.42 5.86
N GLY A 96 8.29 13.74 5.89
CA GLY A 96 9.38 13.92 4.92
C GLY A 96 9.29 13.22 3.54
N ASP A 97 8.93 11.93 3.44
CA ASP A 97 9.20 11.12 2.21
C ASP A 97 7.95 10.50 1.54
N ARG A 98 6.81 11.19 1.62
CA ARG A 98 5.48 10.54 1.68
C ARG A 98 4.90 9.92 0.39
N TYR A 99 5.53 10.01 -0.78
CA TYR A 99 4.96 9.47 -2.02
C TYR A 99 5.95 8.62 -2.81
N LEU A 100 5.49 7.43 -3.23
CA LEU A 100 6.23 6.57 -4.15
C LEU A 100 6.51 7.27 -5.49
N SER A 101 5.78 8.34 -5.82
CA SER A 101 6.00 9.15 -7.03
C SER A 101 7.42 9.70 -7.16
N LYS A 102 8.15 9.89 -6.05
CA LYS A 102 9.54 10.35 -6.07
C LYS A 102 10.57 9.26 -6.39
N LEU A 103 10.17 8.00 -6.41
CA LEU A 103 11.05 6.84 -6.63
C LEU A 103 11.00 6.36 -8.09
N GLN A 104 12.03 5.64 -8.52
CA GLN A 104 12.02 4.90 -9.77
C GLN A 104 11.08 3.67 -9.71
N ASN A 105 10.60 3.20 -10.85
CA ASN A 105 9.56 2.16 -10.89
C ASN A 105 9.97 0.83 -10.21
N ASN A 106 11.24 0.45 -10.30
CA ASN A 106 11.78 -0.73 -9.61
C ASN A 106 11.77 -0.54 -8.09
N GLU A 107 12.18 0.62 -7.60
CA GLU A 107 12.16 0.98 -6.18
C GLU A 107 10.72 0.97 -5.64
N LYS A 108 9.77 1.58 -6.37
CA LYS A 108 8.34 1.56 -6.00
C LYS A 108 7.85 0.14 -5.79
N LEU A 109 8.14 -0.76 -6.74
CA LEU A 109 7.68 -2.15 -6.70
C LEU A 109 8.27 -2.91 -5.51
N ILE A 110 9.56 -2.73 -5.21
CA ILE A 110 10.21 -3.35 -4.06
C ILE A 110 9.56 -2.88 -2.76
N ILE A 111 9.41 -1.56 -2.58
CA ILE A 111 8.81 -0.98 -1.37
C ILE A 111 7.36 -1.44 -1.20
N MET A 112 6.56 -1.43 -2.27
CA MET A 112 5.16 -1.86 -2.24
C MET A 112 5.02 -3.34 -1.85
N LYS A 113 5.91 -4.22 -2.35
CA LYS A 113 5.92 -5.63 -1.97
C LYS A 113 6.40 -5.81 -0.53
N TYR A 114 7.49 -5.14 -0.16
CA TYR A 114 8.06 -5.19 1.18
C TYR A 114 7.05 -4.78 2.27
N ARG A 115 6.25 -3.75 2.01
CA ARG A 115 5.22 -3.27 2.97
C ARG A 115 4.13 -4.31 3.27
N GLN A 116 3.87 -5.24 2.37
CA GLN A 116 2.88 -6.30 2.53
C GLN A 116 3.41 -7.52 3.29
N LEU A 117 4.73 -7.58 3.55
CA LEU A 117 5.35 -8.70 4.26
C LEU A 117 5.11 -8.61 5.78
N ASN A 118 5.06 -9.77 6.43
CA ASN A 118 5.15 -9.87 7.89
C ASN A 118 6.57 -9.53 8.38
N SER A 119 6.75 -9.41 9.69
CA SER A 119 8.04 -9.02 10.27
C SER A 119 9.17 -10.01 9.97
N GLU A 120 8.88 -11.32 10.01
CA GLU A 120 9.86 -12.38 9.76
C GLU A 120 10.37 -12.34 8.32
N ASP A 121 9.48 -12.19 7.34
CA ASP A 121 9.86 -12.13 5.94
C ASP A 121 10.56 -10.81 5.59
N LYS A 122 10.26 -9.72 6.30
CA LYS A 122 11.02 -8.46 6.19
C LYS A 122 12.46 -8.62 6.65
N GLU A 123 12.69 -9.37 7.73
CA GLU A 123 14.03 -9.70 8.22
C GLU A 123 14.81 -10.52 7.20
N LYS A 124 14.20 -11.57 6.63
CA LYS A 124 14.81 -12.38 5.56
C LYS A 124 15.20 -11.54 4.34
N VAL A 125 14.38 -10.55 3.97
CA VAL A 125 14.73 -9.61 2.88
C VAL A 125 15.97 -8.80 3.26
N GLY A 126 16.06 -8.32 4.50
CA GLY A 126 17.24 -7.62 5.01
C GLY A 126 18.50 -8.49 4.97
N GLU A 127 18.43 -9.71 5.50
CA GLU A 127 19.54 -10.68 5.45
C GLU A 127 19.98 -10.98 4.02
N PHE A 128 19.04 -11.13 3.10
CA PHE A 128 19.34 -11.35 1.69
C PHE A 128 20.09 -10.15 1.06
N ILE A 129 19.67 -8.93 1.38
CA ILE A 129 20.34 -7.70 0.90
C ILE A 129 21.77 -7.64 1.45
N GLU A 130 21.96 -7.86 2.76
CA GLU A 130 23.29 -7.87 3.39
C GLU A 130 24.22 -8.93 2.78
N LYS A 131 23.67 -10.09 2.42
CA LYS A 131 24.44 -11.17 1.78
C LYS A 131 24.97 -10.80 0.40
N ILE A 132 24.22 -10.02 -0.39
CA ILE A 132 24.62 -9.64 -1.75
C ILE A 132 25.42 -8.34 -1.79
N LEU A 133 25.38 -7.53 -0.73
CA LEU A 133 26.19 -6.33 -0.65
C LEU A 133 27.67 -6.72 -0.55
N PRO A 134 28.55 -6.09 -1.35
CA PRO A 134 29.97 -6.36 -1.27
C PRO A 134 30.46 -5.96 0.12
N LYS A 135 31.09 -6.90 0.83
CA LYS A 135 31.78 -6.59 2.08
C LYS A 135 32.86 -5.57 1.76
N GLN A 136 32.82 -4.41 2.42
CA GLN A 136 33.91 -3.46 2.35
C GLN A 136 35.17 -4.18 2.86
N SER A 137 36.14 -4.40 1.98
CA SER A 137 37.48 -4.81 2.42
C SER A 137 38.05 -3.64 3.21
N ASN A 138 38.27 -3.87 4.51
CA ASN A 138 39.09 -3.00 5.34
C ASN A 138 40.56 -3.14 4.93
#